data_AF-A0A924VVL8-F1
#
_entry.id   AF-A0A924VVL8-F1
#
_cell.length_a   1.000
_cell.length_b   1.000
_cell.length_c   1.000
_cell.angle_alpha   90.00
_cell.angle_beta   90.00
_cell.angle_gamma   90.00
#
_symmetry.space_group_name_H-M   'P 1'
#
loop_
_entity.id
_entity.type
_entity.pdbx_description
1 polymer ?
#
loop_
_entity_poly.entity_id
_entity_poly.type
_entity_poly.pdbx_seq_one_letter_code
_entity_poly.pdbx_strand_id
1 'polypeptide(L)' 'MKLTISKSKNSTSLYVAKSFYAKGTRTSKIVEKLGTVAELEKKLDGQDPIE' A
#
# COMPACT_ATOMS: atom_id res chain seq x y z
N MET A 1 0.33 -10.76 1.81
CA MET A 1 -0.16 -9.36 1.89
C MET A 1 0.31 -8.64 0.63
N LYS A 2 -0.42 -7.65 0.12
CA LYS A 2 -0.07 -6.92 -1.10
C LYS A 2 -0.01 -5.42 -0.79
N LEU A 3 1.03 -4.75 -1.28
CA LEU A 3 1.09 -3.29 -1.26
C LEU A 3 0.28 -2.73 -2.44
N THR A 4 -0.59 -1.78 -2.14
CA THR A 4 -1.42 -1.09 -3.11
C THR A 4 -0.99 0.36 -3.14
N ILE A 5 -0.49 0.79 -4.30
CA ILE A 5 -0.09 2.18 -4.54
C ILE A 5 -1.29 2.89 -5.17
N SER A 6 -1.78 3.94 -4.51
CA SER A 6 -2.76 4.85 -5.11
C SER A 6 -2.05 6.13 -5.50
N LYS A 7 -1.88 6.34 -6.81
CA LYS A 7 -1.32 7.56 -7.38
C LYS A 7 -2.46 8.53 -7.71
N SER A 8 -2.36 9.75 -7.19
CA SER A 8 -3.13 10.90 -7.61
C SER A 8 -2.20 11.96 -8.21
N LYS A 9 -2.76 12.98 -8.87
CA LYS A 9 -1.96 14.02 -9.56
C LYS A 9 -0.99 14.75 -8.62
N ASN A 10 -1.29 14.82 -7.32
CA ASN A 10 -0.52 15.59 -6.33
C ASN A 10 0.05 14.74 -5.18
N SER A 11 -0.30 13.46 -5.08
CA SER A 11 0.18 12.60 -3.99
C SER A 11 0.14 11.12 -4.35
N THR A 12 1.12 10.37 -3.85
CA THR A 12 1.12 8.91 -3.91
C THR A 12 0.97 8.37 -2.50
N SER A 13 -0.13 7.68 -2.23
CA SER A 13 -0.40 7.03 -0.94
C SER A 13 -0.21 5.52 -1.04
N LEU A 14 0.43 4.94 -0.02
CA LEU A 14 0.69 3.51 0.07
C LEU A 14 -0.27 2.87 1.09
N TYR A 15 -0.94 1.81 0.66
CA TYR A 15 -1.90 1.04 1.44
C TYR A 15 -1.45 -0.42 1.52
N VAL A 16 -1.52 -1.01 2.71
CA VAL A 16 -1.38 -2.47 2.88
C VAL A 16 -2.76 -3.09 2.69
N ALA A 17 -2.90 -3.91 1.66
CA ALA A 17 -4.10 -4.69 1.43
C ALA A 17 -3.83 -6.17 1.75
N LYS A 18 -4.77 -6.79 2.47
CA LYS A 18 -4.80 -8.23 2.70
C LYS A 18 -5.83 -8.85 1.76
N SER A 19 -5.39 -9.86 1.01
CA SER A 19 -6.30 -10.74 0.28
C SER A 19 -6.81 -11.81 1.24
N PHE A 20 -8.13 -12.05 1.25
CA PHE A 20 -8.76 -13.11 2.00
C PHE A 20 -9.87 -13.74 1.14
N TYR A 21 -10.15 -15.02 1.38
CA TYR A 21 -11.27 -15.69 0.74
C TYR A 21 -12.51 -15.47 1.59
N ALA A 22 -13.49 -14.75 1.03
CA ALA A 22 -14.78 -14.55 1.65
C ALA A 22 -15.83 -15.31 0.83
N LYS A 23 -16.43 -16.34 1.43
CA LYS A 23 -17.51 -17.12 0.81
C LYS A 23 -17.17 -17.64 -0.61
N GLY A 24 -15.95 -18.16 -0.79
CA GLY A 24 -15.49 -18.67 -2.09
C GLY A 24 -14.98 -17.62 -3.09
N THR A 25 -15.19 -16.33 -2.82
CA THR A 25 -14.67 -15.24 -3.65
C THR A 25 -13.39 -14.66 -3.05
N ARG A 26 -12.38 -14.44 -3.89
CA ARG A 26 -11.15 -13.75 -3.46
C ARG A 26 -11.43 -12.26 -3.35
N THR A 27 -11.35 -11.73 -2.13
CA THR A 27 -11.59 -10.31 -1.84
C THR A 27 -10.33 -9.67 -1.26
N SER A 28 -10.10 -8.39 -1.56
CA SER A 28 -9.05 -7.58 -0.95
C SER A 28 -9.67 -6.59 0.03
N LYS A 29 -9.09 -6.46 1.24
CA LYS A 29 -9.43 -5.41 2.20
C LYS A 29 -8.18 -4.63 2.55
N ILE A 30 -8.30 -3.31 2.56
CA ILE A 30 -7.25 -2.41 3.05
C ILE A 30 -7.19 -2.58 4.58
N VAL A 31 -6.02 -2.96 5.08
CA VAL A 31 -5.79 -3.22 6.50
C VAL A 31 -5.19 -1.99 7.16
N GLU A 32 -4.28 -1.30 6.47
CA GLU A 32 -3.53 -0.19 7.05
C GLU A 32 -3.08 0.81 5.98
N LYS A 33 -3.10 2.09 6.34
CA LYS A 33 -2.56 3.18 5.51
C LYS A 33 -1.16 3.51 6.03
N LEU A 34 -0.14 3.24 5.22
CA LEU A 34 1.26 3.44 5.62
C LEU A 34 1.67 4.92 5.57
N GLY A 35 1.02 5.70 4.69
CA GLY A 35 1.33 7.12 4.50
C GLY A 35 1.60 7.44 3.05
N THR A 36 2.18 8.61 2.79
CA THR A 36 2.61 8.99 1.45
C THR A 36 4.02 8.47 1.15
N VAL A 37 4.32 8.24 -0.13
CA VAL A 37 5.64 7.77 -0.57
C VAL A 37 6.75 8.69 -0.05
N ALA A 38 6.55 10.00 -0.09
CA ALA A 38 7.52 10.98 0.42
C ALA A 38 7.81 10.86 1.93
N GLU A 39 6.85 10.40 2.72
CA GLU A 39 7.05 10.15 4.16
C GLU A 39 7.73 8.79 4.40
N LEU A 40 7.40 7.80 3.56
CA LEU A 40 7.97 6.46 3.62
C LEU A 40 9.41 6.43 3.13
N GLU A 41 9.75 7.16 2.06
CA GLU A 41 11.12 7.35 1.57
C GLU A 41 12.03 7.96 2.64
N LYS A 42 11.53 8.94 3.41
CA LYS A 42 12.27 9.53 4.53
C LYS A 42 12.46 8.56 5.71
N LYS A 43 11.53 7.62 5.91
CA LYS A 43 11.59 6.62 6.98
C LYS A 43 12.40 5.38 6.61
N LEU A 44 12.48 5.07 5.32
CA LEU A 44 13.11 3.86 4.79
C LEU A 44 14.57 4.08 4.35
N ASP A 45 15.17 5.23 4.64
CA ASP A 45 16.58 5.53 4.36
C ASP A 45 16.99 5.15 2.91
N GLY A 46 16.14 5.46 1.94
CA GLY A 46 16.42 5.21 0.52
C GLY A 46 16.16 3.79 0.02
N GLN A 47 15.48 2.91 0.77
CA GLN A 47 14.94 1.67 0.20
C GLN A 47 13.66 1.95 -0.60
N ASP A 48 13.75 1.74 -1.92
CA ASP A 48 12.64 1.85 -2.85
C ASP A 48 11.49 0.91 -2.43
N PRO A 49 10.31 1.43 -2.06
CA PRO A 49 9.20 0.62 -1.55
C PRO A 49 8.42 -0.10 -2.68
N ILE A 50 9.05 -0.34 -3.84
CA ILE A 50 8.37 -0.66 -5.11
C ILE A 50 8.87 -1.96 -5.79
N GLU A 51 9.98 -2.58 -5.36
CA GLU A 51 10.45 -3.84 -5.98
C GLU A 51 9.59 -5.08 -5.66
#